data_AF-A0A6P0TYA1-F1
#
_entry.id   AF-A0A6P0TYA1-F1
#
_cell.length_a   1.000
_cell.length_b   1.000
_cell.length_c   1.000
_cell.angle_alpha   90.00
_cell.angle_beta   90.00
_cell.angle_gamma   90.00
#
_symmetry.space_group_name_H-M   'P 1'
#
loop_
_entity.id
_entity.type
_entity.pdbx_description
1 polymer ?
#
loop_
_entity_poly.entity_id
_entity_poly.type
_entity_poly.pdbx_seq_one_letter_code
_entity_poly.pdbx_strand_id
1 'polypeptide(L)'
;HWLKRHSVQNIVIGGAAGAIPPLVGWAAVTGELSWAAWLLFAIIVIWTPPHFWALAIYIRDEYKEVGVPMLPVIEGNEETAKQIWVYSLILIPMTLLLVYPLHASGALYAVLATLLGGVFLQKAWLLLKEPSNRDVARSLFKYSIYYMMLLCLVMVIDSLPFTRGITTAVADNFQTLISSAMAVLS
;
A
#
# COMPACT_ATOMS: atom_id res chain seq x y z
N HIS A 1 31.76 16.75 0.40
CA HIS A 1 31.74 15.39 0.99
C HIS A 1 31.01 15.39 2.36
N TRP A 2 29.85 16.06 2.46
CA TRP A 2 29.33 16.45 3.78
C TRP A 2 27.85 16.90 3.74
N LEU A 3 26.94 16.01 3.36
CA LEU A 3 25.51 16.14 3.68
C LEU A 3 25.03 14.75 4.12
N LYS A 4 25.32 14.49 5.40
CA LYS A 4 25.13 13.25 6.18
C LYS A 4 23.70 12.70 5.96
N ARG A 5 23.51 11.52 5.37
CA ARG A 5 23.45 10.17 6.00
C ARG A 5 22.69 10.03 7.35
N HIS A 6 21.95 11.03 7.83
CA HIS A 6 21.42 11.04 9.20
C HIS A 6 20.01 11.65 9.33
N SER A 7 19.06 11.25 8.49
CA SER A 7 17.65 11.58 8.74
C SER A 7 16.74 10.45 8.29
N VAL A 8 15.72 10.17 9.08
CA VAL A 8 14.62 9.24 8.79
C VAL A 8 14.00 9.54 7.42
N GLN A 9 14.09 10.79 6.95
CA GLN A 9 13.63 11.25 5.64
C GLN A 9 14.38 10.63 4.45
N ASN A 10 15.57 10.04 4.64
CA ASN A 10 16.30 9.41 3.54
C ASN A 10 15.53 8.23 2.93
N ILE A 11 14.69 7.56 3.74
CA ILE A 11 13.78 6.51 3.29
C ILE A 11 12.67 7.08 2.42
N VAL A 12 12.14 8.26 2.76
CA VAL A 12 11.08 8.93 1.99
C VAL A 12 11.61 9.42 0.64
N ILE A 13 12.82 9.98 0.62
CA ILE A 13 13.48 10.43 -0.62
C ILE A 13 13.85 9.22 -1.51
N GLY A 14 14.38 8.15 -0.91
CA GLY A 14 14.64 6.89 -1.62
C GLY A 14 13.35 6.23 -2.14
N GLY A 15 12.27 6.30 -1.36
CA GLY A 15 10.93 5.85 -1.75
C GLY A 15 10.35 6.63 -2.91
N ALA A 16 10.51 7.96 -2.89
CA ALA A 16 10.12 8.83 -4.00
C ALA A 16 10.88 8.46 -5.28
N ALA A 17 12.19 8.23 -5.21
CA ALA A 17 12.96 7.74 -6.36
C ALA A 17 12.49 6.36 -6.84
N GLY A 18 12.17 5.45 -5.92
CA GLY A 18 11.63 4.12 -6.21
C GLY A 18 10.20 4.13 -6.78
N ALA A 19 9.46 5.21 -6.59
CA ALA A 19 8.10 5.40 -7.12
C ALA A 19 8.07 6.03 -8.53
N ILE A 20 9.20 6.52 -9.04
CA ILE A 20 9.32 7.08 -10.39
C ILE A 20 9.04 6.04 -11.50
N PRO A 21 9.54 4.79 -11.44
CA PRO A 21 9.37 3.85 -12.55
C PRO A 21 7.90 3.56 -12.90
N PRO A 22 6.97 3.39 -11.93
CA PRO A 22 5.54 3.27 -12.25
C PRO A 22 4.94 4.52 -12.91
N LEU A 23 5.39 5.72 -12.52
CA LEU A 23 4.94 6.98 -13.10
C LEU A 23 5.43 7.13 -14.55
N VAL A 24 6.68 6.75 -14.83
CA VAL A 24 7.24 6.70 -16.19
C VAL A 24 6.54 5.61 -17.03
N GLY A 25 6.29 4.44 -16.44
CA GLY A 25 5.58 3.35 -17.11
C GLY A 25 4.17 3.76 -17.53
N TRP A 26 3.45 4.52 -16.69
CA TRP A 26 2.17 5.09 -17.03
C TRP A 26 2.28 6.06 -18.22
N ALA A 27 3.15 7.07 -18.11
CA ALA A 27 3.35 8.07 -19.16
C ALA A 27 3.81 7.45 -20.49
N ALA A 28 4.57 6.37 -20.47
CA ALA A 28 5.01 5.67 -21.67
C ALA A 28 3.86 5.00 -22.45
N VAL A 29 2.80 4.58 -21.75
CA VAL A 29 1.65 3.91 -22.36
C VAL A 29 0.55 4.91 -22.71
N THR A 30 0.26 5.87 -21.82
CA THR A 30 -0.86 6.83 -22.01
C THR A 30 -0.44 8.12 -22.71
N GLY A 31 0.85 8.45 -22.73
CA GLY A 31 1.36 9.73 -23.23
C GLY A 31 1.11 10.92 -22.29
N GLU A 32 0.51 10.69 -21.12
CA GLU A 32 0.14 11.75 -20.17
C GLU A 32 0.25 11.30 -18.70
N LEU A 33 0.49 12.27 -17.80
CA LEU A 33 0.53 12.05 -16.36
C LEU A 33 -0.81 12.40 -15.73
N SER A 34 -1.75 11.46 -15.80
CA SER A 34 -3.07 11.62 -15.18
C SER A 34 -2.99 11.60 -13.65
N TRP A 35 -4.06 12.03 -12.98
CA TRP A 35 -4.17 11.96 -11.52
C TRP A 35 -3.99 10.54 -10.96
N ALA A 36 -4.32 9.50 -11.74
CA ALA A 36 -4.11 8.11 -11.34
C ALA A 36 -2.61 7.76 -11.25
N ALA A 37 -1.79 8.26 -12.18
CA ALA A 37 -0.34 8.07 -12.16
C ALA A 37 0.30 8.71 -10.91
N TRP A 38 -0.13 9.94 -10.58
CA TRP A 38 0.31 10.64 -9.37
C TRP A 38 -0.15 9.95 -8.08
N LEU A 39 -1.36 9.38 -8.08
CA LEU A 39 -1.85 8.62 -6.93
C LEU A 39 -1.06 7.32 -6.73
N LEU A 40 -0.74 6.58 -7.80
CA LEU A 40 0.13 5.40 -7.73
C LEU A 40 1.52 5.75 -7.18
N PHE A 41 2.09 6.87 -7.64
CA PHE A 41 3.33 7.40 -7.09
C PHE A 41 3.20 7.66 -5.59
N ALA A 42 2.14 8.35 -5.15
CA ALA A 42 1.89 8.64 -3.74
C ALA A 42 1.70 7.36 -2.90
N ILE A 43 0.99 6.36 -3.42
CA ILE A 43 0.78 5.06 -2.76
C ILE A 43 2.13 4.39 -2.47
N ILE A 44 3.03 4.36 -3.44
CA ILE A 44 4.36 3.73 -3.26
C ILE A 44 5.19 4.52 -2.25
N VAL A 45 5.15 5.86 -2.31
CA VAL A 45 5.84 6.71 -1.33
C VAL A 45 5.31 6.48 0.08
N ILE A 46 3.99 6.38 0.27
CA ILE A 46 3.37 6.14 1.58
C ILE A 46 3.59 4.71 2.07
N TRP A 47 3.65 3.72 1.18
CA TRP A 47 3.95 2.33 1.52
C TRP A 47 5.41 2.11 1.92
N THR A 48 6.32 2.95 1.40
CA THR A 48 7.76 2.85 1.64
C THR A 48 8.13 2.88 3.14
N PRO A 49 7.68 3.86 3.96
CA PRO A 49 7.98 3.87 5.39
C PRO A 49 7.50 2.62 6.14
N PRO A 50 6.23 2.17 6.05
CA PRO A 50 5.78 0.91 6.65
C PRO A 50 6.66 -0.29 6.28
N HIS A 51 7.03 -0.42 5.01
CA HIS A 51 7.87 -1.50 4.50
C HIS A 51 9.29 -1.47 5.10
N PHE A 52 10.00 -0.35 4.95
CA PHE A 52 11.38 -0.24 5.40
C PHE A 52 11.52 -0.19 6.93
N TRP A 53 10.56 0.40 7.63
CA TRP A 53 10.60 0.42 9.10
C TRP A 53 10.33 -0.96 9.70
N ALA A 54 9.45 -1.77 9.09
CA ALA A 54 9.28 -3.16 9.49
C ALA A 54 10.59 -3.96 9.33
N LEU A 55 11.32 -3.74 8.22
CA LEU A 55 12.66 -4.31 8.05
C LEU A 55 13.64 -3.79 9.11
N ALA A 56 13.63 -2.50 9.38
CA ALA A 56 14.52 -1.88 10.35
C ALA A 56 14.30 -2.36 11.79
N ILE A 57 13.07 -2.73 12.16
CA ILE A 57 12.78 -3.41 13.44
C ILE A 57 13.35 -4.84 13.43
N TYR A 58 13.23 -5.56 12.31
CA TYR A 58 13.68 -6.94 12.19
C TYR A 58 15.22 -7.08 12.29
N ILE A 59 15.98 -6.24 11.59
CA ILE A 59 17.46 -6.22 11.58
C ILE A 59 18.04 -5.03 12.35
N ARG A 60 17.41 -4.69 13.48
CA ARG A 60 17.77 -3.52 14.28
C ARG A 60 19.17 -3.59 14.87
N ASP A 61 19.57 -4.77 15.35
CA ASP A 61 20.85 -4.93 16.05
C ASP A 61 22.00 -4.71 15.08
N GLU A 62 21.88 -5.27 13.88
CA GLU A 62 22.85 -5.11 12.80
C GLU A 62 22.98 -3.63 12.43
N TYR A 63 21.87 -2.90 12.31
CA TYR A 63 21.90 -1.45 12.08
C TYR A 63 22.55 -0.68 13.23
N LYS A 64 22.35 -1.11 14.47
CA LYS A 64 22.97 -0.50 15.66
C LYS A 64 24.47 -0.76 15.70
N GLU A 65 24.92 -1.96 15.37
CA GLU A 65 26.33 -2.35 15.34
C GLU A 65 27.12 -1.56 14.30
N VAL A 66 26.55 -1.34 13.11
CA VAL A 66 27.20 -0.56 12.04
C VAL A 66 26.94 0.95 12.15
N GLY A 67 26.24 1.41 13.18
CA GLY A 67 25.99 2.82 13.44
C GLY A 67 25.08 3.51 12.41
N VAL A 68 24.14 2.78 11.80
CA VAL A 68 23.18 3.34 10.83
C VAL A 68 21.96 3.89 11.58
N PRO A 69 21.66 5.19 11.47
CA PRO A 69 20.57 5.84 12.20
C PRO A 69 19.21 5.57 11.55
N MET A 70 18.63 4.40 11.83
CA MET A 70 17.25 4.06 11.45
C MET A 70 16.26 4.49 12.54
N LEU A 71 15.00 4.78 12.18
CA LEU A 71 13.96 5.17 13.13
C LEU A 71 13.88 4.27 14.39
N PRO A 72 13.87 2.92 14.30
CA PRO A 72 13.85 2.06 15.48
C PRO A 72 15.14 2.06 16.30
N VAL A 73 16.26 2.50 15.73
CA VAL A 73 17.53 2.69 16.46
C VAL A 73 17.52 4.00 17.24
N ILE A 74 16.89 5.05 16.69
CA ILE A 74 16.82 6.39 17.30
C ILE A 74 15.65 6.51 18.30
N GLU A 75 14.43 6.27 17.85
CA GLU A 75 13.18 6.48 18.60
C GLU A 75 12.67 5.20 19.28
N GLY A 76 13.25 4.05 18.93
CA GLY A 76 12.83 2.75 19.45
C GLY A 76 11.72 2.08 18.65
N ASN A 77 11.46 0.82 19.00
CA ASN A 77 10.53 -0.03 18.25
C ASN A 77 9.07 0.39 18.43
N GLU A 78 8.70 0.90 19.60
CA GLU A 78 7.32 1.28 19.91
C GLU A 78 6.86 2.46 19.04
N GLU A 79 7.63 3.52 18.99
CA GLU A 79 7.34 4.69 18.14
C GLU A 79 7.37 4.32 16.66
N THR A 80 8.32 3.48 16.26
CA THR A 80 8.39 2.97 14.89
C THR A 80 7.13 2.16 14.53
N ALA A 81 6.66 1.28 15.41
CA ALA A 81 5.45 0.51 15.20
C ALA A 81 4.18 1.38 15.14
N LYS A 82 4.10 2.44 15.96
CA LYS A 82 3.03 3.46 15.87
C LYS A 82 3.03 4.15 14.51
N GLN A 83 4.19 4.57 14.02
CA GLN A 83 4.27 5.21 12.70
C GLN A 83 3.88 4.21 11.59
N ILE A 84 4.39 2.97 11.63
CA ILE A 84 3.96 1.92 10.68
C ILE A 84 2.43 1.79 10.67
N TRP A 85 1.79 1.73 11.84
CA TRP A 85 0.33 1.65 11.94
C TRP A 85 -0.40 2.85 11.32
N VAL A 86 0.03 4.08 11.64
CA VAL A 86 -0.58 5.31 11.10
C VAL A 86 -0.44 5.41 9.59
N TYR A 87 0.77 5.16 9.05
CA TYR A 87 0.99 5.16 7.61
C TYR A 87 0.21 4.04 6.90
N SER A 88 0.10 2.86 7.52
CA SER A 88 -0.75 1.78 7.02
C SER A 88 -2.21 2.18 6.96
N LEU A 89 -2.71 2.89 7.98
CA LEU A 89 -4.09 3.39 8.02
C LEU A 89 -4.37 4.39 6.89
N ILE A 90 -3.38 5.23 6.52
CA ILE A 90 -3.49 6.21 5.42
C ILE A 90 -3.37 5.52 4.05
N LEU A 91 -2.53 4.50 3.94
CA LEU A 91 -2.29 3.76 2.69
C LEU A 91 -3.59 3.12 2.15
N ILE A 92 -4.45 2.63 3.03
CA ILE A 92 -5.65 1.88 2.64
C ILE A 92 -6.67 2.77 1.93
N PRO A 93 -7.12 3.91 2.50
CA PRO A 93 -7.93 4.88 1.76
C PRO A 93 -7.27 5.33 0.46
N MET A 94 -5.95 5.58 0.45
CA MET A 94 -5.27 6.00 -0.77
C MET A 94 -5.36 4.97 -1.89
N THR A 95 -5.22 3.68 -1.57
CA THR A 95 -5.37 2.61 -2.58
C THR A 95 -6.80 2.48 -3.07
N LEU A 96 -7.80 2.78 -2.23
CA LEU A 96 -9.21 2.81 -2.62
C LEU A 96 -9.59 4.03 -3.47
N LEU A 97 -8.86 5.15 -3.35
CA LEU A 97 -9.08 6.33 -4.20
C LEU A 97 -8.88 6.04 -5.69
N LEU A 98 -8.10 5.01 -6.04
CA LEU A 98 -7.96 4.54 -7.44
C LEU A 98 -9.27 4.00 -8.01
N VAL A 99 -10.17 3.50 -7.16
CA VAL A 99 -11.50 3.00 -7.57
C VAL A 99 -12.46 4.17 -7.69
N TYR A 100 -12.58 4.98 -6.65
CA TYR A 100 -13.48 6.12 -6.62
C TYR A 100 -12.79 7.29 -5.91
N PRO A 101 -12.69 8.49 -6.50
CA PRO A 101 -13.42 9.00 -7.68
C PRO A 101 -12.71 8.79 -9.03
N LEU A 102 -11.51 8.22 -9.05
CA LEU A 102 -10.68 8.17 -10.27
C LEU A 102 -11.13 7.15 -11.32
N HIS A 103 -11.94 6.15 -10.93
CA HIS A 103 -12.38 5.05 -11.80
C HIS A 103 -11.25 4.39 -12.60
N ALA A 104 -10.02 4.43 -12.07
CA ALA A 104 -8.84 3.83 -12.68
C ALA A 104 -8.83 2.31 -12.49
N SER A 105 -9.56 1.81 -11.50
CA SER A 105 -9.74 0.38 -11.22
C SER A 105 -11.19 0.07 -10.84
N GLY A 106 -11.64 -1.14 -11.16
CA GLY A 106 -12.99 -1.64 -11.00
C GLY A 106 -13.25 -2.31 -9.66
N ALA A 107 -14.44 -2.93 -9.56
CA ALA A 107 -14.93 -3.52 -8.32
C ALA A 107 -14.09 -4.73 -7.85
N LEU A 108 -13.48 -5.48 -8.77
CA LEU A 108 -12.60 -6.59 -8.41
C LEU A 108 -11.35 -6.08 -7.66
N TYR A 109 -10.73 -5.03 -8.18
CA TYR A 109 -9.64 -4.36 -7.49
C TYR A 109 -10.09 -3.83 -6.12
N ALA A 110 -11.26 -3.20 -6.01
CA ALA A 110 -11.76 -2.67 -4.74
C ALA A 110 -11.87 -3.76 -3.65
N VAL A 111 -12.44 -4.93 -3.98
CA VAL A 111 -12.59 -6.05 -3.05
C VAL A 111 -11.24 -6.60 -2.64
N LEU A 112 -10.35 -6.88 -3.61
CA LEU A 112 -9.04 -7.46 -3.32
C LEU A 112 -8.11 -6.47 -2.59
N ALA A 113 -8.13 -5.19 -2.95
CA ALA A 113 -7.38 -4.14 -2.25
C ALA A 113 -7.85 -4.01 -0.80
N THR A 114 -9.16 -4.11 -0.54
CA THR A 114 -9.71 -4.09 0.82
C THR A 114 -9.29 -5.33 1.62
N LEU A 115 -9.33 -6.52 1.01
CA LEU A 115 -8.91 -7.76 1.68
C LEU A 115 -7.41 -7.77 2.01
N LEU A 116 -6.58 -7.47 1.01
CA LEU A 116 -5.12 -7.33 1.18
C LEU A 116 -4.79 -6.26 2.22
N GLY A 117 -5.52 -5.16 2.15
CA GLY A 117 -5.39 -4.04 3.05
C GLY A 117 -5.76 -4.36 4.49
N GLY A 118 -6.85 -5.10 4.69
CA GLY A 118 -7.27 -5.57 6.01
C GLY A 118 -6.23 -6.47 6.68
N VAL A 119 -5.61 -7.38 5.91
CA VAL A 119 -4.52 -8.23 6.41
C VAL A 119 -3.26 -7.40 6.71
N PHE A 120 -2.96 -6.39 5.88
CA PHE A 120 -1.84 -5.46 6.13
C PHE A 120 -2.02 -4.73 7.47
N LEU A 121 -3.22 -4.18 7.70
CA LEU A 121 -3.57 -3.57 8.98
C LEU A 121 -3.49 -4.59 10.11
N GLN A 122 -4.10 -5.77 9.99
CA GLN A 122 -4.03 -6.77 11.06
C GLN A 122 -2.58 -7.07 11.51
N LYS A 123 -1.65 -7.18 10.56
CA LYS A 123 -0.22 -7.38 10.86
C LYS A 123 0.45 -6.15 11.47
N ALA A 124 0.14 -4.95 10.97
CA ALA A 124 0.65 -3.70 11.54
C ALA A 124 0.13 -3.48 12.97
N TRP A 125 -1.11 -3.86 13.27
CA TRP A 125 -1.68 -3.85 14.61
C TRP A 125 -1.01 -4.86 15.55
N LEU A 126 -0.73 -6.07 15.05
CA LEU A 126 0.01 -7.06 15.82
C LEU A 126 1.42 -6.55 16.17
N LEU A 127 2.09 -5.90 15.22
CA LEU A 127 3.39 -5.27 15.46
C LEU A 127 3.30 -4.11 16.46
N LEU A 128 2.21 -3.35 16.45
CA LEU A 128 1.95 -2.29 17.43
C LEU A 128 1.80 -2.85 18.85
N LYS A 129 1.18 -4.02 19.01
CA LYS A 129 1.04 -4.72 20.29
C LYS A 129 2.32 -5.40 20.75
N GLU A 130 3.13 -5.90 19.82
CA GLU A 130 4.37 -6.61 20.10
C GLU A 130 5.58 -5.99 19.37
N PRO A 131 6.00 -4.74 19.68
CA PRO A 131 7.04 -4.04 18.92
C PRO A 131 8.43 -4.68 19.02
N SER A 132 8.66 -5.47 20.06
CA SER A 132 9.92 -6.20 20.27
C SER A 132 9.97 -7.56 19.57
N ASN A 133 8.85 -8.03 19.01
CA ASN A 133 8.76 -9.33 18.38
C ASN A 133 9.27 -9.29 16.93
N ARG A 134 10.48 -9.83 16.72
CA ARG A 134 11.15 -9.86 15.40
C ARG A 134 10.39 -10.69 14.37
N ASP A 135 9.70 -11.75 14.79
CA ASP A 135 8.95 -12.60 13.86
C ASP A 135 7.72 -11.87 13.31
N VAL A 136 7.07 -11.05 14.14
CA VAL A 136 5.96 -10.19 13.71
C VAL A 136 6.46 -9.11 12.73
N ALA A 137 7.58 -8.45 13.04
CA ALA A 137 8.19 -7.47 12.14
C ALA A 137 8.58 -8.09 10.79
N ARG A 138 9.20 -9.28 10.81
CA ARG A 138 9.55 -10.05 9.61
C ARG A 138 8.32 -10.46 8.81
N SER A 139 7.25 -10.88 9.49
CA SER A 139 5.98 -11.26 8.86
C SER A 139 5.32 -10.08 8.17
N LEU A 140 5.31 -8.89 8.81
CA LEU A 140 4.80 -7.66 8.20
C LEU A 140 5.65 -7.24 7.01
N PHE A 141 6.98 -7.27 7.13
CA PHE A 141 7.89 -6.95 6.03
C PHE A 141 7.66 -7.87 4.82
N LYS A 142 7.64 -9.19 5.01
CA LYS A 142 7.36 -10.13 3.92
C LYS A 142 5.99 -9.88 3.30
N TYR A 143 4.97 -9.69 4.14
CA TYR A 143 3.62 -9.42 3.66
C TYR A 143 3.53 -8.11 2.89
N SER A 144 4.28 -7.07 3.26
CA SER A 144 4.29 -5.79 2.55
C SER A 144 4.79 -5.91 1.09
N ILE A 145 5.73 -6.82 0.82
CA ILE A 145 6.19 -7.13 -0.55
C ILE A 145 5.07 -7.80 -1.32
N TYR A 146 4.47 -8.84 -0.75
CA TYR A 146 3.33 -9.53 -1.36
C TYR A 146 2.15 -8.59 -1.58
N TYR A 147 1.86 -7.70 -0.63
CA TYR A 147 0.81 -6.71 -0.72
C TYR A 147 0.99 -5.85 -1.97
N MET A 148 2.18 -5.25 -2.16
CA MET A 148 2.42 -4.37 -3.31
C MET A 148 2.45 -5.14 -4.64
N MET A 149 3.05 -6.34 -4.66
CA MET A 149 3.04 -7.21 -5.84
C MET A 149 1.62 -7.61 -6.25
N LEU A 150 0.81 -8.08 -5.30
CA LEU A 150 -0.55 -8.52 -5.55
C LEU A 150 -1.45 -7.34 -5.92
N LEU A 151 -1.30 -6.19 -5.27
CA LEU A 151 -2.08 -5.00 -5.59
C LEU A 151 -1.81 -4.52 -7.02
N CYS A 152 -0.53 -4.49 -7.45
CA CYS A 152 -0.19 -4.19 -8.84
C CYS A 152 -0.71 -5.26 -9.82
N LEU A 153 -0.59 -6.54 -9.47
CA LEU A 153 -1.09 -7.64 -10.30
C LEU A 153 -2.61 -7.56 -10.49
N VAL A 154 -3.35 -7.31 -9.42
CA VAL A 154 -4.80 -7.16 -9.46
C VAL A 154 -5.18 -5.94 -10.31
N MET A 155 -4.47 -4.82 -10.18
CA MET A 155 -4.71 -3.64 -11.02
C MET A 155 -4.53 -3.97 -12.52
N VAL A 156 -3.51 -4.75 -12.89
CA VAL A 156 -3.30 -5.21 -14.26
C VAL A 156 -4.43 -6.13 -14.73
N ILE A 157 -4.82 -7.12 -13.91
CA ILE A 157 -5.90 -8.05 -14.21
C ILE A 157 -7.22 -7.31 -14.40
N ASP A 158 -7.51 -6.35 -13.54
CA ASP A 158 -8.73 -5.54 -13.58
C ASP A 158 -8.75 -4.58 -14.79
N SER A 159 -7.58 -4.12 -15.25
CA SER A 159 -7.44 -3.36 -16.50
C SER A 159 -7.71 -4.18 -17.77
N LEU A 160 -7.77 -5.52 -17.70
CA LEU A 160 -8.04 -6.34 -18.88
C LEU A 160 -9.51 -6.23 -19.32
N PRO A 161 -9.81 -6.18 -20.64
CA PRO A 161 -11.16 -6.01 -21.16
C PRO A 161 -12.16 -7.08 -20.68
N PHE A 162 -11.68 -8.31 -20.49
CA PHE A 162 -12.48 -9.44 -20.00
C PHE A 162 -13.00 -9.23 -18.57
N THR A 163 -12.18 -8.65 -17.71
CA THR A 163 -12.51 -8.42 -16.29
C THR A 163 -13.50 -7.28 -16.11
N ARG A 164 -13.42 -6.25 -16.97
CA ARG A 164 -14.40 -5.16 -17.04
C ARG A 164 -15.79 -5.66 -17.45
N GLY A 165 -15.87 -6.62 -18.38
CA GLY A 165 -17.14 -7.24 -18.77
C GLY A 165 -17.80 -8.05 -17.65
N ILE A 166 -17.01 -8.74 -16.83
CA ILE A 166 -17.53 -9.49 -15.66
C ILE A 166 -18.00 -8.52 -14.57
N THR A 167 -17.26 -7.44 -14.31
CA THR A 167 -17.64 -6.47 -13.28
C THR A 167 -18.87 -5.66 -13.65
N THR A 168 -19.05 -5.27 -14.92
CA THR A 168 -20.29 -4.64 -15.39
C THR A 168 -21.47 -5.61 -15.30
N ALA A 169 -21.29 -6.88 -15.69
CA ALA A 169 -22.35 -7.88 -15.60
C ALA A 169 -22.78 -8.17 -14.14
N VAL A 170 -21.83 -8.19 -13.20
CA VAL A 170 -22.13 -8.35 -11.77
C VAL A 170 -22.83 -7.10 -11.22
N ALA A 171 -22.41 -5.90 -11.60
CA ALA A 171 -23.05 -4.65 -11.18
C ALA A 171 -24.50 -4.54 -11.69
N ASP A 172 -24.74 -4.90 -12.96
CA ASP A 172 -26.07 -4.90 -13.57
C ASP A 172 -26.99 -5.92 -12.90
N ASN A 173 -26.49 -7.12 -12.61
CA ASN A 173 -27.25 -8.14 -11.87
C ASN A 173 -27.59 -7.71 -10.44
N PHE A 174 -26.67 -7.02 -9.75
CA PHE A 174 -26.92 -6.53 -8.40
C PHE A 174 -27.95 -5.39 -8.37
N GLN A 175 -27.90 -4.46 -9.33
CA GLN A 175 -28.95 -3.45 -9.48
C GLN A 175 -30.30 -4.06 -9.85
N THR A 176 -30.31 -5.09 -10.68
CA THR A 176 -31.54 -5.82 -11.05
C THR A 176 -32.15 -6.52 -9.83
N LEU A 177 -31.32 -7.09 -8.94
CA LEU A 177 -31.77 -7.69 -7.68
C LEU A 177 -32.28 -6.65 -6.66
N ILE A 178 -31.60 -5.51 -6.54
CA ILE A 178 -32.04 -4.43 -5.63
C ILE A 178 -33.34 -3.80 -6.12
N SER A 179 -33.45 -3.52 -7.42
CA SER A 179 -34.65 -2.94 -8.01
C SER A 179 -35.84 -3.88 -7.95
N SER A 180 -35.64 -5.19 -8.19
CA SER A 180 -36.69 -6.19 -8.00
C SER A 180 -37.08 -6.37 -6.52
N ALA A 181 -36.13 -6.32 -5.58
CA ALA A 181 -36.44 -6.35 -4.15
C ALA A 181 -37.24 -5.12 -3.69
N MET A 182 -36.91 -3.92 -4.19
CA MET A 182 -37.68 -2.70 -3.92
C MET A 182 -39.07 -2.75 -4.54
N ALA A 183 -39.21 -3.31 -5.74
CA ALA A 183 -40.52 -3.47 -6.41
C ALA A 183 -41.44 -4.48 -5.72
N VAL A 184 -40.90 -5.46 -4.97
CA VAL A 184 -41.68 -6.41 -4.16
C VAL A 184 -42.14 -5.79 -2.83
N LEU A 185 -41.46 -4.75 -2.36
CA LEU A 185 -41.76 -4.05 -1.09
C LEU A 185 -42.68 -2.82 -1.28
N SER A 186 -43.01 -2.44 -2.52
CA SER A 186 -43.91 -1.34 -2.89
C SER A 186 -45.27 -1.86 -3.37
#